data_AF-A0A7X9FLH4-F1
#
_entry.id   AF-A0A7X9FLH4-F1
#
_cell.length_a   1.000
_cell.length_b   1.000
_cell.length_c   1.000
_cell.angle_alpha   90.00
_cell.angle_beta   90.00
_cell.angle_gamma   90.00
#
_symmetry.space_group_name_H-M   'P 1'
#
loop_
_entity.id
_entity.type
_entity.pdbx_description
1 polymer ?
#
loop_
_entity_poly.entity_id
_entity_poly.type
_entity_poly.pdbx_seq_one_letter_code
_entity_poly.pdbx_strand_id
1 'polypeptide(L)'
;MRYSAGERRRGGRGASIARLLDMAASTAAVGADMRGLGVLLAAVAAICLLQASWGLALTPDDSIPRFLKSIELCKENIVADERLLHDYDAEMRGLTENDSASAKRRAEIRILKKHYNDEIEALRKKIVEYYKKIQEIRESGKDGGS
;
A
#
# COMPACT_ATOMS: atom_id res chain seq x y z
N MET A 1 -23.22 26.30 39.96
CA MET A 1 -22.88 25.24 40.94
C MET A 1 -23.56 23.95 40.51
N ARG A 2 -22.74 22.91 40.29
CA ARG A 2 -22.99 21.45 40.39
C ARG A 2 -24.27 20.84 39.76
N TYR A 3 -24.05 20.18 38.62
CA TYR A 3 -24.85 19.06 38.12
C TYR A 3 -24.54 17.80 38.95
N SER A 4 -25.57 17.01 39.27
CA SER A 4 -25.46 15.62 39.74
C SER A 4 -26.43 14.73 38.96
N ALA A 5 -25.98 13.50 38.76
CA ALA A 5 -26.37 12.54 37.74
C ALA A 5 -27.73 11.84 37.97
N GLY A 6 -28.27 11.28 36.87
CA GLY A 6 -29.50 10.48 36.83
C GLY A 6 -29.47 9.49 35.68
N GLU A 7 -28.70 8.43 35.88
CA GLU A 7 -28.54 7.16 35.18
C GLU A 7 -29.72 6.68 34.29
N ARG A 8 -29.42 6.35 33.02
CA ARG A 8 -30.22 5.40 32.22
C ARG A 8 -29.47 4.07 32.09
N ARG A 9 -30.15 2.99 32.48
CA ARG A 9 -29.79 1.59 32.25
C ARG A 9 -30.22 1.10 30.86
N ARG A 10 -29.57 -0.01 30.46
CA ARG A 10 -29.86 -0.99 29.38
C ARG A 10 -29.35 -0.59 27.99
N GLY A 11 -28.56 -1.39 27.28
CA GLY A 11 -28.05 -2.72 27.54
C GLY A 11 -27.50 -3.35 26.26
N GLY A 12 -26.55 -4.29 26.41
CA GLY A 12 -26.44 -5.47 25.56
C GLY A 12 -25.79 -5.34 24.19
N ARG A 13 -24.48 -5.66 24.15
CA ARG A 13 -23.70 -6.41 23.13
C ARG A 13 -22.38 -5.68 22.84
N GLY A 14 -21.27 -6.26 23.28
CA GLY A 14 -19.92 -5.71 23.05
C GLY A 14 -18.81 -6.30 23.93
N ALA A 15 -19.17 -7.13 24.92
CA ALA A 15 -18.20 -7.81 25.78
C ALA A 15 -17.64 -9.08 25.10
N SER A 16 -16.79 -8.91 24.08
CA SER A 16 -15.94 -10.02 23.59
C SER A 16 -14.59 -9.61 22.99
N ILE A 17 -14.33 -8.31 22.79
CA ILE A 17 -13.07 -7.88 22.13
C ILE A 17 -12.05 -7.34 23.15
N ALA A 18 -12.52 -6.75 24.25
CA ALA A 18 -11.67 -6.15 25.27
C ALA A 18 -10.86 -7.17 26.10
N ARG A 19 -11.30 -8.44 26.18
CA ARG A 19 -10.55 -9.49 26.90
C ARG A 19 -9.46 -10.17 26.06
N LEU A 20 -9.44 -9.98 24.74
CA LEU A 20 -8.39 -10.53 23.88
C LEU A 20 -7.17 -9.59 23.74
N LEU A 21 -7.36 -8.30 24.00
CA LEU A 21 -6.27 -7.31 23.96
C LEU A 21 -5.44 -7.29 25.25
N ASP A 22 -6.01 -7.68 26.39
CA ASP A 22 -5.30 -7.67 27.68
C ASP A 22 -4.41 -8.91 27.90
N MET A 23 -4.55 -9.94 27.05
CA MET A 23 -3.70 -11.15 27.10
C MET A 23 -2.47 -11.06 26.21
N ALA A 24 -2.39 -10.04 25.33
CA ALA A 24 -1.24 -9.80 24.45
C ALA A 24 -0.18 -8.85 25.08
N ALA A 25 -0.48 -8.22 26.22
CA ALA A 25 0.40 -7.24 26.86
C ALA A 25 1.30 -7.81 27.97
N SER A 26 1.19 -9.10 28.31
CA SER A 26 1.88 -9.69 29.47
C SER A 26 2.86 -10.82 29.15
N THR A 27 3.62 -10.68 28.05
CA THR A 27 4.83 -11.50 27.80
C THR A 27 5.91 -10.70 27.07
N ALA A 28 6.17 -9.46 27.54
CA ALA A 28 7.33 -8.66 27.11
C ALA A 28 8.40 -8.56 28.20
N ALA A 29 8.51 -9.60 29.05
CA ALA A 29 9.64 -9.75 29.93
C ALA A 29 10.12 -11.20 29.86
N VAL A 30 11.44 -11.34 29.68
CA VAL A 30 12.27 -12.55 29.71
C VAL A 30 12.73 -13.03 28.33
N GLY A 31 14.04 -12.90 28.13
CA GLY A 31 14.81 -13.87 27.36
C GLY A 31 15.21 -13.41 25.97
N ALA A 32 16.34 -12.72 25.88
CA ALA A 32 17.12 -12.63 24.65
C ALA A 32 17.64 -14.03 24.29
N ASP A 33 16.83 -14.83 23.58
CA ASP A 33 17.26 -16.09 22.99
C ASP A 33 17.48 -15.90 21.49
N MET A 34 18.66 -16.29 21.00
CA MET A 34 19.09 -16.27 19.59
C MET A 34 18.16 -17.02 18.60
N ARG A 35 17.03 -17.56 19.07
CA ARG A 35 15.94 -18.14 18.27
C ARG A 35 14.99 -17.06 17.71
N GLY A 36 14.91 -15.89 18.33
CA GLY A 36 14.05 -14.78 17.88
C GLY A 36 14.50 -14.15 16.56
N LEU A 37 15.81 -14.12 16.30
CA LEU A 37 16.37 -13.63 15.02
C LEU A 37 15.95 -14.51 13.84
N GLY A 38 15.86 -15.83 14.03
CA GLY A 38 15.40 -16.76 13.01
C GLY A 38 13.92 -16.57 12.66
N VAL A 39 13.08 -16.31 13.66
CA VAL A 39 11.64 -16.03 13.46
C VAL A 39 11.44 -14.66 12.81
N LEU A 40 12.22 -13.65 13.19
CA LEU A 40 12.16 -12.32 12.58
C LEU A 40 12.64 -12.35 11.11
N LEU A 41 13.73 -13.07 10.81
CA LEU A 41 14.20 -13.30 9.44
C LEU A 41 13.20 -14.13 8.63
N ALA A 42 12.57 -15.14 9.21
CA ALA A 42 11.54 -15.93 8.55
C ALA A 42 10.27 -15.11 8.28
N ALA A 43 9.88 -14.21 9.19
CA ALA A 43 8.75 -13.30 8.99
C ALA A 43 9.05 -12.26 7.89
N VAL A 44 10.26 -11.68 7.88
CA VAL A 44 10.69 -10.77 6.81
C VAL A 44 10.79 -11.51 5.47
N ALA A 45 11.34 -12.73 5.44
CA ALA A 45 11.39 -13.55 4.24
C ALA A 45 9.98 -13.94 3.75
N ALA A 46 9.03 -14.24 4.64
CA ALA A 46 7.64 -14.51 4.27
C ALA A 46 6.96 -13.27 3.67
N ILE A 47 7.21 -12.08 4.21
CA ILE A 47 6.71 -10.81 3.65
C ILE A 47 7.34 -10.52 2.27
N CYS A 48 8.65 -10.77 2.11
CA CYS A 48 9.34 -10.64 0.83
C CYS A 48 8.84 -11.67 -0.20
N LEU A 49 8.51 -12.90 0.21
CA LEU A 49 7.95 -13.93 -0.67
C LEU A 49 6.49 -13.64 -1.07
N LEU A 50 5.71 -13.00 -0.21
CA LEU A 50 4.37 -12.49 -0.54
C LEU A 50 4.40 -11.31 -1.52
N GLN A 51 5.49 -10.54 -1.56
CA GLN A 51 5.73 -9.51 -2.57
C GLN A 51 6.29 -10.10 -3.88
N ALA A 52 7.06 -11.18 -3.80
CA ALA A 52 7.59 -11.90 -4.98
C ALA A 52 6.53 -12.75 -5.70
N SER A 53 5.40 -13.08 -5.05
CA SER A 53 4.32 -13.86 -5.68
C SER A 53 3.43 -13.06 -6.64
N TRP A 54 3.70 -11.77 -6.87
CA TRP A 54 3.09 -11.02 -7.98
C TRP A 54 3.82 -11.26 -9.32
N GLY A 55 4.81 -12.16 -9.34
CA GLY A 55 5.36 -12.75 -10.55
C GLY A 55 4.58 -13.98 -11.04
N LEU A 56 3.29 -14.11 -10.68
CA LEU A 56 2.44 -15.20 -11.13
C LEU A 56 2.20 -15.07 -12.64
N ALA A 57 2.78 -16.04 -13.36
CA ALA A 57 2.74 -16.20 -14.81
C ALA A 57 1.41 -15.77 -15.41
N LEU A 58 1.46 -14.69 -16.18
CA LEU A 58 0.36 -14.29 -17.03
C LEU A 58 0.29 -15.28 -18.20
N THR A 59 -0.63 -16.24 -18.16
CA THR A 59 -1.29 -16.71 -19.39
C THR A 59 -2.76 -16.32 -19.33
N PRO A 60 -3.10 -15.06 -19.58
CA PRO A 60 -4.44 -14.60 -19.30
C PRO A 60 -4.97 -13.98 -20.57
N ASP A 61 -5.52 -14.84 -21.41
CA ASP A 61 -6.23 -14.53 -22.66
C ASP A 61 -6.01 -13.08 -23.12
N ASP A 62 -4.91 -12.88 -23.86
CA ASP A 62 -4.42 -11.58 -24.33
C ASP A 62 -5.49 -10.97 -25.24
N SER A 63 -6.42 -10.26 -24.61
CA SER A 63 -7.61 -9.70 -25.23
C SER A 63 -7.65 -8.20 -25.04
N ILE A 64 -8.12 -7.49 -26.07
CA ILE A 64 -8.21 -6.04 -26.09
C ILE A 64 -8.97 -5.49 -24.85
N PRO A 65 -10.16 -6.01 -24.48
CA PRO A 65 -10.90 -5.48 -23.32
C PRO A 65 -10.10 -5.58 -22.01
N ARG A 66 -9.29 -6.63 -21.86
CA ARG A 66 -8.47 -6.84 -20.69
C ARG A 66 -7.32 -5.83 -20.60
N PHE A 67 -6.63 -5.58 -21.72
CA PHE A 67 -5.59 -4.54 -21.76
C PHE A 67 -6.16 -3.14 -21.52
N LEU A 68 -7.36 -2.84 -22.04
CA LEU A 68 -8.04 -1.57 -21.76
C LEU A 68 -8.33 -1.40 -20.26
N LYS A 69 -8.85 -2.44 -19.60
CA LYS A 69 -9.07 -2.42 -18.15
C LYS A 69 -7.76 -2.24 -17.37
N SER A 70 -6.68 -2.88 -17.80
CA SER A 70 -5.36 -2.69 -17.19
C SER A 70 -4.82 -1.26 -17.37
N ILE A 71 -5.09 -0.63 -18.51
CA ILE A 71 -4.75 0.79 -18.74
C ILE A 71 -5.53 1.70 -17.81
N GLU A 72 -6.83 1.46 -17.63
CA GLU A 72 -7.67 2.22 -16.69
C GLU A 72 -7.13 2.13 -15.27
N LEU A 73 -6.85 0.92 -14.79
CA LEU A 73 -6.26 0.71 -13.47
C LEU A 73 -4.91 1.43 -13.31
N CYS A 74 -4.05 1.39 -14.33
CA CYS A 74 -2.78 2.13 -14.29
C CYS A 74 -3.00 3.65 -14.17
N LYS A 75 -3.99 4.20 -14.87
CA LYS A 75 -4.34 5.63 -14.77
C LYS A 75 -4.87 5.99 -13.39
N GLU A 76 -5.73 5.15 -12.81
CA GLU A 76 -6.23 5.34 -11.45
C GLU A 76 -5.09 5.36 -10.42
N ASN A 77 -4.14 4.42 -10.54
CA ASN A 77 -2.97 4.37 -9.67
C ASN A 77 -2.07 5.60 -9.83
N ILE A 78 -1.83 6.06 -11.06
CA ILE A 78 -1.07 7.30 -11.30
C ILE A 78 -1.73 8.49 -10.58
N VAL A 79 -3.05 8.63 -10.69
CA VAL A 79 -3.78 9.72 -10.01
C VAL A 79 -3.67 9.59 -8.48
N ALA A 80 -3.69 8.37 -7.94
CA ALA A 80 -3.51 8.14 -6.51
C ALA A 80 -2.08 8.54 -6.05
N ASP A 81 -1.06 8.13 -6.79
CA ASP A 81 0.34 8.47 -6.49
C ASP A 81 0.60 9.98 -6.62
N GLU A 82 0.01 10.63 -7.63
CA GLU A 82 0.09 12.08 -7.80
C GLU A 82 -0.56 12.85 -6.63
N ARG A 83 -1.66 12.34 -6.07
CA ARG A 83 -2.26 12.90 -4.84
C ARG A 83 -1.32 12.76 -3.64
N LEU A 84 -0.71 11.60 -3.46
CA LEU A 84 0.26 11.38 -2.37
C LEU A 84 1.46 12.33 -2.49
N LEU A 85 1.98 12.53 -3.71
CA LEU A 85 3.04 13.51 -3.96
C LEU A 85 2.63 14.93 -3.58
N HIS A 86 1.41 15.34 -3.91
CA HIS A 86 0.87 16.64 -3.52
C HIS A 86 0.76 16.79 -2.00
N ASP A 87 0.29 15.75 -1.30
CA ASP A 87 0.17 15.74 0.16
C ASP A 87 1.56 15.84 0.83
N TYR A 88 2.57 15.16 0.30
CA TYR A 88 3.96 15.30 0.75
C TYR A 88 4.53 16.70 0.50
N ASP A 89 4.14 17.35 -0.61
CA ASP A 89 4.54 18.74 -0.87
C ASP A 89 3.87 19.73 0.07
N ALA A 90 2.63 19.47 0.49
CA ALA A 90 1.99 20.23 1.55
C ALA A 90 2.68 19.99 2.90
N GLU A 91 3.03 18.74 3.22
CA GLU A 91 3.72 18.39 4.46
C GLU A 91 5.09 19.07 4.55
N MET A 92 5.92 19.02 3.50
CA MET A 92 7.23 19.68 3.50
C MET A 92 7.14 21.19 3.73
N ARG A 93 6.10 21.85 3.20
CA ARG A 93 5.86 23.29 3.41
C ARG A 93 5.47 23.62 4.85
N GLY A 94 4.92 22.66 5.60
CA GLY A 94 4.55 22.81 7.00
C GLY A 94 5.67 22.51 8.00
N LEU A 95 6.79 21.91 7.57
CA LEU A 95 7.89 21.54 8.46
C LEU A 95 8.79 22.74 8.78
N THR A 96 9.12 22.91 10.06
CA THR A 96 9.95 24.03 10.54
C THR A 96 11.41 23.80 10.14
N GLU A 97 12.14 24.84 9.72
CA GLU A 97 13.49 24.66 9.17
C GLU A 97 14.54 24.26 10.22
N ASN A 98 14.38 24.72 11.47
CA ASN A 98 15.46 24.73 12.47
C ASN A 98 15.43 23.61 13.52
N ASP A 99 14.55 22.60 13.39
CA ASP A 99 14.53 21.46 14.30
C ASP A 99 14.95 20.16 13.62
N SER A 100 15.63 19.30 14.39
CA SER A 100 16.23 18.06 13.88
C SER A 100 15.19 17.03 13.42
N ALA A 101 14.00 17.04 14.03
CA ALA A 101 12.91 16.13 13.66
C ALA A 101 12.35 16.48 12.27
N SER A 102 12.12 17.77 12.01
CA SER A 102 11.71 18.29 10.70
C SER A 102 12.75 18.03 9.63
N ALA A 103 14.05 18.17 9.95
CA ALA A 103 15.12 17.82 9.02
C ALA A 103 15.10 16.34 8.61
N LYS A 104 14.92 15.45 9.60
CA LYS A 104 14.78 14.00 9.35
C LYS A 104 13.53 13.70 8.51
N ARG A 105 12.39 14.30 8.86
CA ARG A 105 11.13 14.10 8.14
C ARG A 105 11.20 14.59 6.69
N ARG A 106 11.84 15.72 6.42
CA ARG A 106 12.10 16.18 5.03
C ARG A 106 12.93 15.18 4.25
N ALA A 107 13.93 14.55 4.87
CA ALA A 107 14.74 13.52 4.21
C ALA A 107 13.90 12.28 3.88
N GLU A 108 13.07 11.81 4.82
CA GLU A 108 12.12 10.71 4.60
C GLU A 108 11.15 11.03 3.45
N ILE A 109 10.55 12.22 3.45
CA ILE A 109 9.63 12.65 2.39
C ILE A 109 10.32 12.68 1.03
N ARG A 110 11.58 13.12 0.93
CA ARG A 110 12.32 13.08 -0.36
C ARG A 110 12.48 11.67 -0.90
N ILE A 111 12.71 10.68 -0.03
CA ILE A 111 12.81 9.27 -0.43
C ILE A 111 11.45 8.76 -0.92
N LEU A 112 10.38 9.06 -0.18
CA LEU A 112 9.01 8.68 -0.56
C LEU A 112 8.61 9.32 -1.90
N LYS A 113 8.87 10.62 -2.06
CA LYS A 113 8.61 11.32 -3.32
C LYS A 113 9.36 10.70 -4.49
N LYS A 114 10.62 10.30 -4.30
CA LYS A 114 11.37 9.61 -5.35
C LYS A 114 10.67 8.29 -5.73
N HIS A 115 10.32 7.46 -4.74
CA HIS A 115 9.64 6.20 -4.97
C HIS A 115 8.34 6.36 -5.78
N TYR A 116 7.45 7.27 -5.40
CA TYR A 116 6.19 7.47 -6.13
C TYR A 116 6.39 8.05 -7.54
N ASN A 117 7.42 8.89 -7.75
CA ASN A 117 7.76 9.32 -9.12
C ASN A 117 8.24 8.15 -9.99
N ASP A 118 9.08 7.27 -9.43
CA ASP A 118 9.57 6.08 -10.12
C ASP A 118 8.40 5.12 -10.46
N GLU A 119 7.44 4.93 -9.55
CA GLU A 119 6.22 4.13 -9.79
C GLU A 119 5.34 4.74 -10.87
N ILE A 120 5.10 6.06 -10.86
CA ILE A 120 4.35 6.75 -11.91
C ILE A 120 5.02 6.55 -13.27
N GLU A 121 6.35 6.65 -13.34
CA GLU A 121 7.09 6.41 -14.59
C GLU A 121 6.93 4.96 -15.07
N ALA A 122 7.00 3.98 -14.16
CA ALA A 122 6.78 2.57 -14.47
C ALA A 122 5.35 2.31 -14.97
N LEU A 123 4.33 2.90 -14.34
CA LEU A 123 2.94 2.80 -14.77
C LEU A 123 2.72 3.42 -16.16
N ARG A 124 3.34 4.57 -16.44
CA ARG A 124 3.30 5.19 -17.78
C ARG A 124 3.91 4.29 -18.84
N LYS A 125 5.04 3.65 -18.56
CA LYS A 125 5.66 2.66 -19.46
C LYS A 125 4.74 1.46 -19.70
N LYS A 126 4.12 0.90 -18.65
CA LYS A 126 3.15 -0.20 -18.75
C LYS A 126 1.96 0.16 -19.63
N ILE A 127 1.41 1.37 -19.51
CA ILE A 127 0.31 1.84 -20.38
C ILE A 127 0.72 1.81 -21.85
N VAL A 128 1.93 2.29 -22.18
CA VAL A 128 2.45 2.26 -23.56
C VAL A 128 2.59 0.82 -24.05
N GLU A 129 3.11 -0.09 -23.22
CA GLU A 129 3.22 -1.51 -23.55
C GLU A 129 1.85 -2.15 -23.81
N TYR A 130 0.83 -1.85 -23.01
CA TYR A 130 -0.52 -2.35 -23.25
C TYR A 130 -1.12 -1.82 -24.55
N TYR A 131 -0.90 -0.55 -24.89
CA TYR A 131 -1.32 -0.03 -26.20
C TYR A 131 -0.63 -0.73 -27.36
N LYS A 132 0.67 -1.05 -27.24
CA LYS A 132 1.39 -1.84 -28.26
C LYS A 132 0.78 -3.23 -28.44
N LYS A 133 0.51 -3.93 -27.35
CA LYS A 133 -0.15 -5.26 -27.40
C LYS A 133 -1.53 -5.20 -28.05
N ILE A 134 -2.30 -4.15 -27.78
CA ILE A 134 -3.60 -3.94 -28.45
C ILE A 134 -3.41 -3.77 -29.97
N GLN A 135 -2.39 -3.02 -30.41
CA GLN A 135 -2.08 -2.86 -31.83
C GLN A 135 -1.65 -4.18 -32.47
N GLU A 136 -0.76 -4.93 -31.83
CA GLU A 136 -0.32 -6.26 -32.29
C GLU A 136 -1.50 -7.22 -32.48
N ILE A 137 -2.45 -7.23 -31.54
CA ILE A 137 -3.65 -8.08 -31.63
C ILE A 137 -4.52 -7.66 -32.82
N ARG A 138 -4.77 -6.35 -32.98
CA ARG A 138 -5.54 -5.79 -34.11
C ARG A 138 -4.92 -6.15 -35.46
N GLU A 139 -3.60 -6.01 -35.58
CA GLU A 139 -2.86 -6.30 -36.80
C GLU A 139 -2.82 -7.81 -37.10
N SER A 140 -2.80 -8.66 -36.07
CA SER A 140 -2.80 -10.12 -36.23
C SER A 140 -4.15 -10.71 -36.69
N GLY A 141 -5.21 -9.89 -36.78
CA GLY A 141 -6.55 -10.36 -37.17
C GLY A 141 -7.20 -11.30 -36.16
N LYS A 142 -6.65 -11.44 -34.94
CA LYS A 142 -7.24 -12.20 -33.83
C LYS A 142 -8.48 -11.54 -33.22
N ASP A 143 -8.87 -10.39 -33.73
CA ASP A 143 -10.10 -9.68 -33.38
C ASP A 143 -11.32 -10.31 -34.06
N GLY A 144 -11.64 -11.56 -33.72
CA GLY A 144 -13.00 -12.12 -33.83
C GLY A 144 -13.74 -11.95 -35.16
N GLY A 145 -13.20 -12.51 -36.25
CA GLY A 145 -13.92 -12.70 -37.52
C GLY A 145 -13.89 -14.16 -38.00
N SER A 146 -14.66 -15.05 -37.37
CA SER A 146 -15.17 -16.32 -37.93
C SER A 146 -16.34 -16.82 -37.10
#